data_AF-A0A151IHB7-F1
#
_entry.id   AF-A0A151IHB7-F1
#
_cell.length_a   1.000
_cell.length_b   1.000
_cell.length_c   1.000
_cell.angle_alpha   90.00
_cell.angle_beta   90.00
_cell.angle_gamma   90.00
#
_symmetry.space_group_name_H-M   'P 1'
#
loop_
_entity.id
_entity.type
_entity.pdbx_description
1 polymer ?
#
loop_
_entity_poly.entity_id
_entity_poly.type
_entity_poly.pdbx_seq_one_letter_code
_entity_poly.pdbx_strand_id
1 'polypeptide(L)'
;RPTERNPARLAHRQNGVPHARLSRLTARISSGYCNAGQRARPKCLVINLFAASDANALNCLELHLFFPKKFNYLALTSDNFTKSIKFTLHSTCLLTKFVILVMMTTGLFSRITFREPLFVGGPGNTTGLERLPVRTGFKGCIRHLEANEHHYRFPLAPQGDAANGFDIEECTADRCSKVPCSHGGKCLTTGGDTAVCLCPLGYTGDLCETRVDLQVPSFNGSSYLRYPGLADTSLSWLELSVTLKPTAPDGVILYNGHHSDATGDFIALYLSSGHVQFTFDLGTGPATLRSENPIRLGEWVEVRVSRTGRLASLEVEDDPAQEILAPGAFTQLSLPLNLYLGGAPSSDMYSPKMKTTASFVGCIQAIVLNNREVGILAEALGGVNVGNCGHACEARPCGDAECRPLRERFTCQCRPGVPHPCPAPDDYTPLVPPPARISSNAVTSVRYERAVPSFTGSESYLHYNDADTMKRIISYRVDINMRFRASSSSGLLLWSGRQSDPQEQRDENDDFLALGLDHGYLTLAYNLGSGEAVLRYNLTRLDDDLWHRIRAVRNEQWASLVVDSGTGVSASSPGQLRQLNTDTGLYVGGAPDVVRTTGGRYAKGIVGCISDLVLDSDFSVALSSPAQATNTHSCIP
;
A
#
# COMPACT_ATOMS: atom_id res chain seq x y z
N ARG A 1 6.22 -74.33 -15.22
CA ARG A 1 5.60 -73.42 -16.21
C ARG A 1 4.94 -72.28 -15.44
N PRO A 2 5.29 -71.02 -15.69
CA PRO A 2 5.62 -70.13 -14.58
C PRO A 2 4.99 -68.71 -14.75
N THR A 3 5.37 -67.62 -14.07
CA THR A 3 6.59 -67.33 -13.29
C THR A 3 6.32 -66.19 -12.31
N GLU A 4 6.99 -66.21 -11.16
CA GLU A 4 7.49 -64.96 -10.60
C GLU A 4 8.39 -64.28 -11.63
N ARG A 5 8.17 -63.01 -11.97
CA ARG A 5 9.23 -62.20 -12.59
C ARG A 5 9.49 -60.98 -11.75
N ASN A 6 10.59 -61.09 -11.00
CA ASN A 6 11.39 -59.98 -10.48
C ASN A 6 11.47 -58.81 -11.49
N PRO A 7 11.62 -57.57 -11.02
CA PRO A 7 11.84 -56.42 -11.90
C PRO A 7 13.03 -56.69 -12.82
N ALA A 8 12.80 -56.56 -14.12
CA ALA A 8 13.84 -56.77 -15.12
C ALA A 8 14.90 -55.66 -15.00
N ARG A 9 15.98 -55.95 -14.27
CA ARG A 9 17.24 -55.20 -14.36
C ARG A 9 17.78 -55.33 -15.78
N LEU A 10 17.38 -54.42 -16.67
CA LEU A 10 18.25 -54.04 -17.79
C LEU A 10 19.40 -53.22 -17.19
N ALA A 11 20.60 -53.76 -17.27
CA ALA A 11 21.76 -53.21 -16.59
C ALA A 11 22.20 -51.87 -17.22
N HIS A 12 22.66 -50.94 -16.37
CA HIS A 12 23.55 -49.89 -16.85
C HIS A 12 24.77 -50.53 -17.52
N ARG A 13 25.05 -50.14 -18.76
CA ARG A 13 26.44 -49.88 -19.15
C ARG A 13 26.64 -48.36 -19.06
N GLN A 14 27.73 -47.94 -18.45
CA GLN A 14 27.98 -46.52 -18.15
C GLN A 14 28.46 -45.76 -19.40
N ASN A 15 28.23 -44.44 -19.36
CA ASN A 15 28.86 -43.30 -20.07
C ASN A 15 27.76 -42.30 -20.46
N GLY A 16 27.56 -41.17 -19.79
CA GLY A 16 28.17 -40.58 -18.59
C GLY A 16 27.40 -39.28 -18.21
N VAL A 17 27.83 -38.55 -17.18
CA VAL A 17 27.19 -37.30 -16.66
C VAL A 17 25.83 -37.53 -15.94
N PRO A 18 25.53 -36.88 -14.80
CA PRO A 18 24.30 -37.09 -14.05
C PRO A 18 23.16 -36.13 -14.45
N HIS A 19 21.97 -36.68 -14.74
CA HIS A 19 20.70 -35.94 -14.62
C HIS A 19 20.06 -36.19 -13.25
N ALA A 20 19.40 -35.17 -12.69
CA ALA A 20 18.69 -35.28 -11.42
C ALA A 20 17.53 -36.28 -11.50
N ARG A 21 17.29 -37.01 -10.40
CA ARG A 21 16.17 -37.97 -10.31
C ARG A 21 14.85 -37.22 -10.12
N LEU A 22 13.87 -37.49 -11.00
CA LEU A 22 12.46 -37.25 -10.70
C LEU A 22 12.06 -38.06 -9.46
N SER A 23 11.62 -37.38 -8.40
CA SER A 23 10.92 -37.98 -7.27
C SER A 23 9.52 -38.46 -7.71
N ARG A 24 8.98 -39.47 -7.03
CA ARG A 24 7.76 -40.16 -7.46
C ARG A 24 6.51 -39.30 -7.24
N LEU A 25 5.71 -39.08 -8.28
CA LEU A 25 4.28 -38.84 -8.08
C LEU A 25 3.60 -40.14 -7.65
N THR A 26 2.99 -40.14 -6.45
CA THR A 26 2.05 -41.18 -6.00
C THR A 26 0.61 -40.73 -6.23
N ALA A 27 0.04 -41.12 -7.37
CA ALA A 27 -1.39 -40.96 -7.63
C ALA A 27 -2.20 -42.01 -6.88
N ARG A 28 -3.19 -41.59 -6.07
CA ARG A 28 -4.14 -42.49 -5.41
C ARG A 28 -5.46 -42.47 -6.19
N ILE A 29 -5.71 -43.52 -6.95
CA ILE A 29 -6.89 -43.64 -7.82
C ILE A 29 -8.05 -44.23 -7.01
N SER A 30 -9.22 -43.59 -7.06
CA SER A 30 -10.49 -44.16 -6.62
C SER A 30 -11.54 -44.03 -7.73
N SER A 31 -12.39 -45.04 -7.86
CA SER A 31 -13.46 -45.10 -8.87
C SER A 31 -14.82 -44.92 -8.21
N GLY A 32 -15.59 -43.91 -8.66
CA GLY A 32 -16.93 -43.62 -8.18
C GLY A 32 -17.96 -43.52 -9.31
N TYR A 33 -19.23 -43.61 -8.95
CA TYR A 33 -20.35 -43.33 -9.85
C TYR A 33 -21.02 -42.01 -9.41
N CYS A 34 -21.09 -41.03 -10.30
CA CYS A 34 -21.84 -39.81 -10.06
C CYS A 34 -23.35 -40.08 -10.16
N ASN A 35 -24.13 -39.50 -9.25
CA ASN A 35 -25.57 -39.74 -9.17
C ASN A 35 -26.32 -38.59 -9.85
N ALA A 36 -26.96 -38.89 -10.98
CA ALA A 36 -27.86 -37.99 -11.71
C ALA A 36 -29.04 -38.81 -12.26
N GLY A 37 -30.15 -38.15 -12.58
CA GLY A 37 -31.37 -38.78 -13.08
C GLY A 37 -31.16 -39.60 -14.36
N GLN A 38 -32.03 -40.60 -14.57
CA GLN A 38 -32.04 -41.54 -15.69
C GLN A 38 -31.77 -40.85 -17.06
N ARG A 39 -30.95 -41.36 -17.99
CA ARG A 39 -30.35 -42.70 -18.17
C ARG A 39 -28.85 -42.60 -18.56
N ALA A 40 -28.17 -43.76 -18.52
CA ALA A 40 -26.73 -43.97 -18.75
C ALA A 40 -25.81 -43.42 -17.64
N ARG A 41 -25.04 -44.31 -17.00
CA ARG A 41 -24.11 -43.97 -15.90
C ARG A 41 -22.67 -43.92 -16.43
N PRO A 42 -22.00 -42.76 -16.46
CA PRO A 42 -20.56 -42.72 -16.71
C PRO A 42 -19.79 -43.32 -15.52
N LYS A 43 -18.64 -43.95 -15.79
CA LYS A 43 -17.62 -44.24 -14.77
C LYS A 43 -16.67 -43.04 -14.70
N CYS A 44 -16.65 -42.34 -13.57
CA CYS A 44 -15.73 -41.23 -13.37
C CYS A 44 -14.47 -41.75 -12.68
N LEU A 45 -13.31 -41.50 -13.28
CA LEU A 45 -12.01 -41.82 -12.70
C LEU A 45 -11.39 -40.52 -12.17
N VAL A 46 -11.33 -40.36 -10.85
CA VAL A 46 -10.69 -39.20 -10.23
C VAL A 46 -9.22 -39.54 -9.98
N ILE A 47 -8.32 -38.80 -10.63
CA ILE A 47 -6.88 -38.92 -10.44
C ILE A 47 -6.39 -37.65 -9.74
N ASN A 48 -6.22 -37.73 -8.43
CA ASN A 48 -5.58 -36.66 -7.67
C ASN A 48 -4.06 -36.78 -7.83
N LEU A 49 -3.45 -35.76 -8.44
CA LEU A 49 -2.00 -35.61 -8.57
C LEU A 49 -1.54 -34.56 -7.56
N PHE A 50 -0.67 -34.96 -6.63
CA PHE A 50 0.01 -34.03 -5.73
C PHE A 50 1.43 -33.78 -6.26
N ALA A 51 1.77 -32.52 -6.42
CA ALA A 51 3.14 -32.08 -6.68
C ALA A 51 3.63 -31.30 -5.46
N ALA A 52 4.75 -31.75 -4.87
CA ALA A 52 5.52 -30.95 -3.92
C ALA A 52 6.69 -30.32 -4.68
N SER A 53 6.88 -29.01 -4.52
CA SER A 53 7.96 -28.26 -5.14
C SER A 53 8.93 -27.73 -4.08
N ASP A 54 10.14 -28.27 -4.05
CA ASP A 54 11.29 -27.54 -3.51
C ASP A 54 11.67 -26.38 -4.46
N ALA A 55 12.39 -25.40 -3.93
CA ALA A 55 12.67 -24.14 -4.62
C ALA A 55 13.67 -24.26 -5.79
N ASN A 56 13.64 -23.24 -6.66
CA ASN A 56 14.66 -22.92 -7.67
C ASN A 56 14.84 -23.91 -8.84
N ALA A 57 13.84 -23.96 -9.74
CA ALA A 57 14.09 -24.25 -11.16
C ALA A 57 13.09 -23.51 -12.08
N LEU A 58 13.61 -22.64 -12.96
CA LEU A 58 12.86 -22.17 -14.13
C LEU A 58 12.80 -23.29 -15.17
N ASN A 59 11.63 -23.92 -15.30
CA ASN A 59 11.34 -24.85 -16.39
C ASN A 59 9.94 -24.53 -16.95
N CYS A 60 9.86 -24.26 -18.25
CA CYS A 60 8.58 -24.09 -18.93
C CYS A 60 7.83 -25.43 -19.00
N LEU A 61 6.62 -25.48 -18.46
CA LEU A 61 5.76 -26.65 -18.57
C LEU A 61 5.03 -26.61 -19.92
N GLU A 62 5.56 -27.31 -20.93
CA GLU A 62 4.84 -27.51 -22.20
C GLU A 62 3.53 -28.27 -21.96
N LEU A 63 2.42 -27.75 -22.47
CA LEU A 63 1.11 -28.39 -22.37
C LEU A 63 0.41 -28.39 -23.73
N HIS A 64 0.39 -29.55 -24.39
CA HIS A 64 -0.42 -29.75 -25.60
C HIS A 64 -1.88 -30.03 -25.21
N LEU A 65 -2.81 -29.16 -25.63
CA LEU A 65 -4.26 -29.37 -25.51
C LEU A 65 -4.95 -29.21 -26.88
N PHE A 66 -5.88 -30.11 -27.18
CA PHE A 66 -6.73 -30.07 -28.36
C PHE A 66 -8.14 -29.60 -27.97
N PHE A 67 -8.74 -28.72 -28.78
CA PHE A 67 -10.10 -28.19 -28.55
C PHE A 67 -11.08 -28.58 -29.69
N PRO A 68 -12.33 -28.99 -29.38
CA PRO A 68 -13.33 -29.34 -30.38
C PRO A 68 -14.22 -28.15 -30.82
N LYS A 69 -13.87 -27.53 -31.96
CA LYS A 69 -14.68 -26.59 -32.79
C LYS A 69 -15.07 -25.21 -32.18
N LYS A 70 -15.46 -24.28 -33.08
CA LYS A 70 -15.53 -22.81 -32.87
C LYS A 70 -16.77 -22.19 -33.55
N PHE A 71 -17.09 -20.94 -33.17
CA PHE A 71 -17.90 -19.93 -33.89
C PHE A 71 -17.42 -18.52 -33.43
N ASN A 72 -17.58 -17.36 -34.08
CA ASN A 72 -17.80 -16.97 -35.51
C ASN A 72 -17.12 -15.57 -35.75
N TYR A 73 -16.87 -14.81 -36.87
CA TYR A 73 -17.12 -14.74 -38.35
C TYR A 73 -15.90 -14.21 -39.21
N LEU A 74 -15.15 -15.04 -39.98
CA LEU A 74 -14.06 -14.66 -40.96
C LEU A 74 -13.64 -15.87 -41.85
N ALA A 75 -14.15 -15.94 -43.09
CA ALA A 75 -14.05 -17.14 -43.95
C ALA A 75 -12.69 -17.31 -44.65
N LEU A 76 -12.30 -18.56 -44.94
CA LEU A 76 -11.00 -18.99 -45.47
C LEU A 76 -11.15 -20.24 -46.36
N THR A 77 -10.50 -20.28 -47.52
CA THR A 77 -10.61 -21.40 -48.50
C THR A 77 -9.26 -22.03 -48.83
N SER A 78 -8.95 -23.18 -48.21
CA SER A 78 -7.93 -24.14 -48.66
C SER A 78 -8.16 -25.50 -48.00
N ASP A 79 -7.78 -26.58 -48.68
CA ASP A 79 -8.03 -27.96 -48.25
C ASP A 79 -7.07 -28.46 -47.16
N ASN A 80 -7.51 -29.51 -46.44
CA ASN A 80 -6.72 -30.34 -45.52
C ASN A 80 -6.12 -29.68 -44.26
N PHE A 81 -6.96 -29.40 -43.25
CA PHE A 81 -6.50 -29.15 -41.88
C PHE A 81 -6.06 -30.45 -41.17
N THR A 82 -4.83 -30.50 -40.66
CA THR A 82 -4.34 -31.58 -39.79
C THR A 82 -3.32 -31.10 -38.74
N LYS A 83 -3.71 -31.22 -37.46
CA LYS A 83 -2.97 -30.91 -36.20
C LYS A 83 -2.81 -29.44 -35.80
N SER A 84 -3.04 -29.22 -34.49
CA SER A 84 -2.67 -28.05 -33.65
C SER A 84 -3.07 -26.64 -34.12
N ILE A 85 -3.97 -26.00 -33.36
CA ILE A 85 -4.29 -24.57 -33.46
C ILE A 85 -3.71 -23.86 -32.22
N LYS A 86 -3.06 -22.71 -32.41
CA LYS A 86 -2.29 -22.01 -31.38
C LYS A 86 -2.77 -20.56 -31.26
N PHE A 87 -3.07 -20.12 -30.04
CA PHE A 87 -3.63 -18.80 -29.78
C PHE A 87 -2.70 -18.02 -28.85
N THR A 88 -1.97 -17.06 -29.40
CA THR A 88 -1.13 -16.14 -28.60
C THR A 88 -1.95 -14.92 -28.16
N LEU A 89 -2.77 -15.11 -27.11
CA LEU A 89 -3.52 -14.03 -26.48
C LEU A 89 -2.57 -13.11 -25.71
N HIS A 90 -2.58 -11.81 -26.03
CA HIS A 90 -1.81 -10.78 -25.34
C HIS A 90 -2.74 -9.78 -24.63
N SER A 91 -3.39 -10.27 -23.57
CA SER A 91 -3.90 -9.44 -22.47
C SER A 91 -3.91 -10.29 -21.21
N THR A 92 -3.57 -9.70 -20.06
CA THR A 92 -3.51 -10.42 -18.79
C THR A 92 -4.93 -10.73 -18.28
N CYS A 93 -5.34 -12.00 -18.33
CA CYS A 93 -6.38 -12.52 -17.45
C CYS A 93 -5.72 -13.28 -16.30
N LEU A 94 -6.16 -13.04 -15.07
CA LEU A 94 -5.70 -13.78 -13.89
C LEU A 94 -6.37 -15.15 -13.82
N LEU A 95 -5.57 -16.19 -13.58
CA LEU A 95 -5.90 -17.39 -12.80
C LEU A 95 -7.36 -17.91 -12.89
N THR A 96 -7.76 -18.41 -14.06
CA THR A 96 -8.83 -19.42 -14.12
C THR A 96 -8.23 -20.77 -13.69
N LYS A 97 -8.86 -21.49 -12.76
CA LYS A 97 -8.48 -22.89 -12.48
C LYS A 97 -8.79 -23.74 -13.71
N PHE A 98 -7.76 -24.24 -14.39
CA PHE A 98 -7.92 -25.21 -15.47
C PHE A 98 -8.42 -26.54 -14.89
N VAL A 99 -9.73 -26.75 -14.98
CA VAL A 99 -10.30 -28.10 -14.86
C VAL A 99 -9.79 -28.90 -16.05
N ILE A 100 -8.88 -29.85 -15.82
CA ILE A 100 -8.46 -30.81 -16.84
C ILE A 100 -9.61 -31.80 -17.05
N LEU A 101 -10.64 -31.34 -17.75
CA LEU A 101 -11.76 -32.15 -18.18
C LEU A 101 -11.25 -33.03 -19.32
N VAL A 102 -10.75 -34.22 -18.97
CA VAL A 102 -10.41 -35.27 -19.95
C VAL A 102 -11.71 -35.81 -20.55
N MET A 103 -12.28 -35.00 -21.45
CA MET A 103 -13.32 -35.38 -22.39
C MET A 103 -12.75 -36.42 -23.34
N MET A 104 -12.66 -37.68 -22.88
CA MET A 104 -12.64 -38.81 -23.78
C MET A 104 -13.92 -38.71 -24.61
N THR A 105 -13.75 -38.42 -25.91
CA THR A 105 -14.87 -38.35 -26.85
C THR A 105 -15.66 -39.64 -26.78
N THR A 106 -16.95 -39.56 -26.45
CA THR A 106 -17.84 -40.73 -26.22
C THR A 106 -18.20 -41.48 -27.51
N GLY A 107 -17.43 -41.29 -28.58
CA GLY A 107 -17.55 -41.95 -29.88
C GLY A 107 -16.20 -42.04 -30.58
N LEU A 108 -16.13 -42.91 -31.60
CA LEU A 108 -14.92 -43.44 -32.25
C LEU A 108 -14.13 -42.44 -33.14
N PHE A 109 -14.38 -41.12 -33.02
CA PHE A 109 -13.93 -40.14 -34.02
C PHE A 109 -12.69 -39.34 -33.59
N SER A 110 -11.54 -39.70 -34.14
CA SER A 110 -10.24 -39.05 -33.92
C SER A 110 -9.95 -37.84 -34.83
N ARG A 111 -10.89 -37.45 -35.71
CA ARG A 111 -10.73 -36.34 -36.68
C ARG A 111 -11.86 -35.33 -36.57
N ILE A 112 -11.52 -34.05 -36.69
CA ILE A 112 -12.43 -32.91 -36.51
C ILE A 112 -12.72 -32.29 -37.87
N THR A 113 -13.60 -32.91 -38.66
CA THR A 113 -13.97 -32.41 -40.00
C THR A 113 -14.88 -31.18 -39.89
N PHE A 114 -14.49 -30.06 -40.49
CA PHE A 114 -15.36 -28.89 -40.69
C PHE A 114 -16.03 -29.00 -42.07
N ARG A 115 -17.27 -28.52 -42.21
CA ARG A 115 -18.00 -28.43 -43.49
C ARG A 115 -18.48 -27.01 -43.80
N GLU A 116 -18.45 -26.15 -42.80
CA GLU A 116 -18.71 -24.72 -42.89
C GLU A 116 -17.35 -24.00 -42.79
N PRO A 117 -17.27 -22.71 -43.19
CA PRO A 117 -16.04 -21.91 -43.06
C PRO A 117 -15.42 -21.92 -41.66
N LEU A 118 -14.16 -21.52 -41.55
CA LEU A 118 -13.67 -20.96 -40.29
C LEU A 118 -14.34 -19.60 -40.07
N PHE A 119 -14.51 -19.22 -38.80
CA PHE A 119 -15.13 -17.98 -38.41
C PHE A 119 -14.51 -17.45 -37.09
N VAL A 120 -14.22 -16.13 -36.97
CA VAL A 120 -13.52 -15.44 -35.84
C VAL A 120 -14.15 -14.06 -35.51
N GLY A 121 -14.34 -13.67 -34.23
CA GLY A 121 -15.08 -12.44 -33.85
C GLY A 121 -16.42 -12.68 -33.12
N GLY A 122 -17.57 -12.51 -33.81
CA GLY A 122 -18.91 -12.78 -33.27
C GLY A 122 -19.85 -13.60 -34.20
N PRO A 123 -20.94 -14.19 -33.68
CA PRO A 123 -21.91 -14.95 -34.48
C PRO A 123 -22.83 -14.08 -35.35
N GLY A 124 -22.45 -13.92 -36.62
CA GLY A 124 -23.35 -13.54 -37.70
C GLY A 124 -24.39 -14.64 -38.05
N ASN A 125 -25.12 -14.43 -39.15
CA ASN A 125 -26.41 -15.08 -39.43
C ASN A 125 -26.34 -16.56 -39.88
N THR A 126 -26.01 -17.47 -38.95
CA THR A 126 -26.00 -18.93 -39.16
C THR A 126 -26.97 -19.65 -38.22
N THR A 127 -27.93 -20.40 -38.76
CA THR A 127 -28.94 -21.14 -37.97
C THR A 127 -28.36 -22.40 -37.31
N GLY A 128 -28.37 -22.45 -35.96
CA GLY A 128 -27.91 -23.62 -35.19
C GLY A 128 -27.27 -23.35 -33.81
N LEU A 129 -27.15 -22.08 -33.41
CA LEU A 129 -26.32 -21.64 -32.26
C LEU A 129 -26.94 -21.78 -30.85
N GLU A 130 -28.09 -22.44 -30.69
CA GLU A 130 -28.92 -22.45 -29.45
C GLU A 130 -28.28 -23.09 -28.20
N ARG A 131 -27.03 -23.57 -28.27
CA ARG A 131 -26.37 -24.36 -27.21
C ARG A 131 -25.09 -23.74 -26.63
N LEU A 132 -24.83 -22.45 -26.90
CA LEU A 132 -23.69 -21.74 -26.31
C LEU A 132 -24.11 -20.84 -25.12
N PRO A 133 -23.29 -20.72 -24.07
CA PRO A 133 -23.60 -19.90 -22.90
C PRO A 133 -23.40 -18.39 -23.11
N VAL A 134 -22.87 -17.97 -24.26
CA VAL A 134 -22.59 -16.56 -24.59
C VAL A 134 -23.49 -16.12 -25.76
N ARG A 135 -24.15 -14.97 -25.62
CA ARG A 135 -25.15 -14.44 -26.59
C ARG A 135 -24.67 -13.22 -27.38
N THR A 136 -23.46 -12.75 -27.13
CA THR A 136 -22.85 -11.54 -27.72
C THR A 136 -21.59 -11.88 -28.51
N GLY A 137 -21.27 -11.07 -29.52
CA GLY A 137 -19.98 -11.14 -30.23
C GLY A 137 -18.84 -10.55 -29.41
N PHE A 138 -17.60 -10.94 -29.75
CA PHE A 138 -16.41 -10.34 -29.15
C PHE A 138 -16.29 -8.86 -29.53
N LYS A 139 -16.14 -7.98 -28.54
CA LYS A 139 -15.79 -6.57 -28.73
C LYS A 139 -14.34 -6.36 -28.30
N GLY A 140 -13.46 -6.06 -29.26
CA GLY A 140 -12.03 -5.85 -29.04
C GLY A 140 -11.18 -6.29 -30.23
N CYS A 141 -9.86 -6.12 -30.11
CA CYS A 141 -8.91 -6.41 -31.19
C CYS A 141 -8.35 -7.84 -31.14
N ILE A 142 -8.27 -8.48 -32.32
CA ILE A 142 -7.65 -9.81 -32.50
C ILE A 142 -6.43 -9.64 -33.42
N ARG A 143 -5.23 -9.57 -32.83
CA ARG A 143 -3.99 -9.21 -33.56
C ARG A 143 -3.21 -10.37 -34.18
N HIS A 144 -3.56 -11.62 -33.86
CA HIS A 144 -2.77 -12.80 -34.23
C HIS A 144 -3.63 -14.08 -34.13
N LEU A 145 -3.56 -14.93 -35.16
CA LEU A 145 -4.19 -16.24 -35.21
C LEU A 145 -3.26 -17.23 -35.92
N GLU A 146 -2.92 -18.33 -35.26
CA GLU A 146 -2.09 -19.40 -35.82
C GLU A 146 -2.89 -20.72 -35.83
N ALA A 147 -2.99 -21.39 -36.98
CA ALA A 147 -3.63 -22.70 -37.09
C ALA A 147 -2.84 -23.61 -38.03
N ASN A 148 -2.51 -24.82 -37.56
CA ASN A 148 -1.59 -25.75 -38.21
C ASN A 148 -0.26 -25.07 -38.60
N GLU A 149 0.34 -24.30 -37.68
CA GLU A 149 1.58 -23.52 -37.88
C GLU A 149 1.48 -22.39 -38.93
N HIS A 150 0.33 -22.23 -39.60
CA HIS A 150 0.06 -21.11 -40.52
C HIS A 150 -0.45 -19.88 -39.75
N HIS A 151 0.17 -18.72 -39.99
CA HIS A 151 -0.22 -17.44 -39.40
C HIS A 151 -1.18 -16.67 -40.30
N TYR A 152 -2.45 -16.61 -39.89
CA TYR A 152 -3.53 -16.01 -40.68
C TYR A 152 -3.55 -14.50 -40.56
N ARG A 153 -3.53 -13.81 -41.71
CA ARG A 153 -3.56 -12.35 -41.84
C ARG A 153 -5.01 -11.92 -42.07
N PHE A 154 -5.52 -11.08 -41.18
CA PHE A 154 -6.93 -10.63 -41.20
C PHE A 154 -7.38 -9.71 -42.35
N PRO A 155 -6.52 -9.01 -43.13
CA PRO A 155 -6.98 -8.26 -44.29
C PRO A 155 -7.66 -9.15 -45.35
N LEU A 156 -8.53 -8.56 -46.16
CA LEU A 156 -9.24 -9.28 -47.21
C LEU A 156 -8.29 -9.78 -48.32
N ALA A 157 -8.58 -10.93 -48.88
CA ALA A 157 -7.86 -11.50 -50.02
C ALA A 157 -7.94 -10.55 -51.24
N PRO A 158 -6.83 -10.34 -51.98
CA PRO A 158 -5.54 -11.03 -51.91
C PRO A 158 -4.52 -10.43 -50.92
N GLN A 159 -4.88 -9.38 -50.18
CA GLN A 159 -3.95 -8.61 -49.34
C GLN A 159 -3.61 -9.37 -48.04
N GLY A 160 -4.63 -9.97 -47.42
CA GLY A 160 -4.52 -10.98 -46.38
C GLY A 160 -5.20 -12.28 -46.82
N ASP A 161 -5.64 -13.06 -45.84
CA ASP A 161 -6.17 -14.41 -46.06
C ASP A 161 -7.71 -14.46 -45.86
N ALA A 162 -8.33 -13.37 -45.41
CA ALA A 162 -9.77 -13.31 -45.15
C ALA A 162 -10.60 -13.23 -46.44
N ALA A 163 -11.63 -14.07 -46.58
CA ALA A 163 -12.54 -14.02 -47.73
C ALA A 163 -13.71 -13.03 -47.55
N ASN A 164 -14.11 -12.72 -46.31
CA ASN A 164 -15.20 -11.78 -45.99
C ASN A 164 -15.12 -11.31 -44.52
N GLY A 165 -15.70 -10.14 -44.23
CA GLY A 165 -15.88 -9.57 -42.89
C GLY A 165 -17.08 -8.59 -42.84
N PHE A 166 -17.55 -8.26 -41.64
CA PHE A 166 -18.68 -7.33 -41.41
C PHE A 166 -18.53 -6.66 -40.04
N ASP A 167 -18.80 -5.35 -39.96
CA ASP A 167 -18.65 -4.54 -38.73
C ASP A 167 -17.24 -4.66 -38.11
N ILE A 168 -16.21 -4.64 -38.96
CA ILE A 168 -14.79 -4.71 -38.59
C ILE A 168 -14.15 -3.36 -38.88
N GLU A 169 -13.78 -2.64 -37.82
CA GLU A 169 -12.94 -1.45 -37.89
C GLU A 169 -11.45 -1.83 -37.87
N GLU A 170 -10.58 -0.94 -38.37
CA GLU A 170 -9.14 -1.09 -38.16
C GLU A 170 -8.81 -0.94 -36.67
N CYS A 171 -7.92 -1.80 -36.16
CA CYS A 171 -7.43 -1.73 -34.79
C CYS A 171 -6.45 -0.55 -34.67
N THR A 172 -7.00 0.67 -34.59
CA THR A 172 -6.24 1.92 -34.71
C THR A 172 -5.01 1.88 -33.82
N ALA A 173 -3.83 2.12 -34.42
CA ALA A 173 -2.53 1.74 -33.90
C ALA A 173 -2.45 1.83 -32.37
N ASP A 174 -2.35 0.65 -31.74
CA ASP A 174 -2.48 0.40 -30.30
C ASP A 174 -1.90 1.59 -29.52
N ARG A 175 -2.74 2.33 -28.79
CA ARG A 175 -2.30 3.56 -28.10
C ARG A 175 -1.18 3.25 -27.09
N CYS A 176 -1.10 2.01 -26.59
CA CYS A 176 -0.01 1.52 -25.76
C CYS A 176 1.36 1.44 -26.47
N SER A 177 1.40 1.39 -27.81
CA SER A 177 2.63 1.54 -28.58
C SER A 177 3.24 2.95 -28.49
N LYS A 178 2.44 3.96 -28.12
CA LYS A 178 2.86 5.34 -27.84
C LYS A 178 2.95 5.66 -26.34
N VAL A 179 2.44 4.75 -25.49
CA VAL A 179 2.41 4.88 -24.02
C VAL A 179 3.13 3.65 -23.41
N PRO A 180 4.47 3.57 -23.54
CA PRO A 180 5.24 2.41 -23.09
C PRO A 180 5.42 2.45 -21.56
N CYS A 181 4.63 1.65 -20.84
CA CYS A 181 4.76 1.53 -19.39
C CYS A 181 6.11 0.92 -18.99
N SER A 182 6.81 1.61 -18.10
CA SER A 182 8.07 1.19 -17.50
C SER A 182 7.88 0.06 -16.49
N HIS A 183 8.99 -0.57 -16.09
CA HIS A 183 9.09 -1.50 -14.95
C HIS A 183 8.10 -2.69 -14.95
N GLY A 184 7.54 -3.05 -16.11
CA GLY A 184 6.58 -4.15 -16.25
C GLY A 184 5.11 -3.75 -16.03
N GLY A 185 4.81 -2.44 -16.00
CA GLY A 185 3.43 -1.95 -15.98
C GLY A 185 2.61 -2.41 -17.18
N LYS A 186 1.31 -2.63 -16.99
CA LYS A 186 0.40 -3.03 -18.06
C LYS A 186 -0.37 -1.83 -18.57
N CYS A 187 -0.15 -1.44 -19.83
CA CYS A 187 -1.00 -0.45 -20.48
C CYS A 187 -2.42 -1.01 -20.73
N LEU A 188 -3.44 -0.16 -20.56
CA LEU A 188 -4.81 -0.37 -20.99
C LEU A 188 -5.29 0.83 -21.81
N THR A 189 -6.03 0.56 -22.89
CA THR A 189 -6.82 1.56 -23.62
C THR A 189 -8.16 1.75 -22.94
N THR A 190 -8.41 2.93 -22.37
CA THR A 190 -9.73 3.33 -21.87
C THR A 190 -10.63 3.81 -23.01
N GLY A 191 -11.95 3.72 -22.85
CA GLY A 191 -12.89 4.16 -23.87
C GLY A 191 -12.76 5.67 -24.16
N GLY A 192 -12.44 6.01 -25.41
CA GLY A 192 -11.97 7.33 -25.80
C GLY A 192 -10.57 7.23 -26.41
N ASP A 193 -9.91 8.37 -26.63
CA ASP A 193 -8.59 8.42 -27.30
C ASP A 193 -7.40 8.18 -26.34
N THR A 194 -7.66 7.61 -25.15
CA THR A 194 -6.72 7.57 -24.02
C THR A 194 -6.20 6.18 -23.69
N ALA A 195 -4.96 6.13 -23.22
CA ALA A 195 -4.33 4.92 -22.68
C ALA A 195 -3.65 5.24 -21.35
N VAL A 196 -3.71 4.30 -20.40
CA VAL A 196 -3.27 4.47 -19.02
C VAL A 196 -2.44 3.26 -18.61
N CYS A 197 -1.35 3.50 -17.86
CA CYS A 197 -0.55 2.43 -17.29
C CYS A 197 -1.10 1.93 -15.95
N LEU A 198 -1.16 0.60 -15.80
CA LEU A 198 -1.34 -0.08 -14.52
C LEU A 198 0.03 -0.45 -13.95
N CYS A 199 0.46 0.25 -12.90
CA CYS A 199 1.78 0.12 -12.31
C CYS A 199 1.85 -0.99 -11.27
N PRO A 200 2.92 -1.83 -11.27
CA PRO A 200 3.13 -2.84 -10.26
C PRO A 200 3.58 -2.22 -8.93
N LEU A 201 3.50 -2.99 -7.85
CA LEU A 201 3.92 -2.54 -6.52
C LEU A 201 5.38 -2.04 -6.51
N GLY A 202 5.60 -0.93 -5.80
CA GLY A 202 6.88 -0.22 -5.76
C GLY A 202 7.11 0.79 -6.89
N TYR A 203 6.13 0.99 -7.78
CA TYR A 203 6.21 1.90 -8.93
C TYR A 203 4.95 2.76 -9.10
N THR A 204 5.14 4.01 -9.52
CA THR A 204 4.07 5.00 -9.77
C THR A 204 4.44 5.94 -10.92
N GLY A 205 3.56 6.90 -11.21
CA GLY A 205 3.66 7.84 -12.33
C GLY A 205 2.92 7.35 -13.57
N ASP A 206 2.64 8.26 -14.51
CA ASP A 206 1.79 8.00 -15.68
C ASP A 206 2.31 6.88 -16.58
N LEU A 207 3.63 6.63 -16.57
CA LEU A 207 4.31 5.55 -17.28
C LEU A 207 4.98 4.56 -16.31
N CYS A 208 4.64 4.54 -15.02
CA CYS A 208 5.26 3.69 -14.00
C CYS A 208 6.80 3.86 -13.87
N GLU A 209 7.30 5.02 -14.25
CA GLU A 209 8.73 5.35 -14.28
C GLU A 209 9.32 5.66 -12.90
N THR A 210 8.49 6.16 -11.97
CA THR A 210 8.90 6.57 -10.63
C THR A 210 8.90 5.39 -9.66
N ARG A 211 9.98 5.21 -8.87
CA ARG A 211 10.07 4.22 -7.79
C ARG A 211 9.50 4.77 -6.48
N VAL A 212 8.84 3.90 -5.71
CA VAL A 212 8.25 4.24 -4.40
C VAL A 212 8.63 3.17 -3.38
N ASP A 213 9.16 3.58 -2.23
CA ASP A 213 9.27 2.71 -1.05
C ASP A 213 7.94 2.73 -0.30
N LEU A 214 7.13 1.67 -0.45
CA LEU A 214 5.78 1.63 0.09
C LEU A 214 5.80 1.36 1.59
N GLN A 215 5.29 2.31 2.38
CA GLN A 215 5.27 2.28 3.84
C GLN A 215 3.84 2.21 4.40
N VAL A 216 2.92 3.01 3.86
CA VAL A 216 1.47 2.95 4.20
C VAL A 216 0.68 3.00 2.88
N PRO A 217 0.01 1.93 2.44
CA PRO A 217 -0.58 1.88 1.10
C PRO A 217 -1.80 2.79 0.93
N SER A 218 -1.79 3.53 -0.17
CA SER A 218 -2.87 4.38 -0.68
C SER A 218 -3.45 3.80 -1.97
N PHE A 219 -4.78 3.92 -2.10
CA PHE A 219 -5.60 3.38 -3.18
C PHE A 219 -6.35 4.54 -3.84
N ASN A 220 -6.41 4.55 -5.17
CA ASN A 220 -6.92 5.67 -5.97
C ASN A 220 -8.19 5.36 -6.77
N GLY A 221 -8.92 4.29 -6.43
CA GLY A 221 -10.09 3.82 -7.21
C GLY A 221 -9.76 2.99 -8.45
N SER A 222 -8.48 2.86 -8.84
CA SER A 222 -7.98 1.85 -9.79
C SER A 222 -7.02 0.83 -9.16
N SER A 223 -6.67 1.04 -7.89
CA SER A 223 -5.68 0.27 -7.15
C SER A 223 -6.25 -1.02 -6.57
N TYR A 224 -5.44 -2.07 -6.45
CA TYR A 224 -5.78 -3.27 -5.66
C TYR A 224 -4.56 -4.04 -5.19
N LEU A 225 -4.69 -4.75 -4.07
CA LEU A 225 -3.77 -5.81 -3.62
C LEU A 225 -4.47 -7.17 -3.69
N ARG A 226 -3.69 -8.24 -3.93
CA ARG A 226 -4.15 -9.61 -4.08
C ARG A 226 -3.40 -10.54 -3.12
N TYR A 227 -4.11 -11.36 -2.37
CA TYR A 227 -3.56 -12.32 -1.42
C TYR A 227 -4.04 -13.75 -1.75
N PRO A 228 -3.52 -14.80 -1.09
CA PRO A 228 -4.22 -16.08 -1.05
C PRO A 228 -5.66 -15.88 -0.53
N GLY A 229 -6.59 -16.75 -0.93
CA GLY A 229 -7.95 -16.73 -0.37
C GLY A 229 -7.95 -16.92 1.14
N LEU A 230 -9.01 -16.46 1.81
CA LEU A 230 -9.25 -16.73 3.23
C LEU A 230 -9.24 -18.25 3.46
N ALA A 231 -8.18 -18.74 4.09
CA ALA A 231 -7.87 -20.17 4.21
C ALA A 231 -8.93 -20.92 5.04
N ASP A 232 -8.89 -22.27 4.99
CA ASP A 232 -9.88 -23.16 5.62
C ASP A 232 -10.18 -22.83 7.10
N THR A 233 -9.20 -22.28 7.82
CA THR A 233 -9.34 -21.79 9.20
C THR A 233 -10.36 -20.66 9.38
N SER A 234 -10.61 -19.85 8.35
CA SER A 234 -11.48 -18.65 8.38
C SER A 234 -12.89 -18.90 7.82
N LEU A 235 -13.18 -20.14 7.41
CA LEU A 235 -14.43 -20.47 6.72
C LEU A 235 -15.60 -20.65 7.69
N SER A 236 -15.35 -21.07 8.94
CA SER A 236 -16.38 -21.21 9.99
C SER A 236 -16.41 -20.08 11.01
N TRP A 237 -15.30 -19.37 11.22
CA TRP A 237 -15.18 -18.20 12.10
C TRP A 237 -14.26 -17.15 11.46
N LEU A 238 -14.39 -15.89 11.86
CA LEU A 238 -13.58 -14.78 11.40
C LEU A 238 -13.55 -13.68 12.47
N GLU A 239 -12.36 -13.19 12.80
CA GLU A 239 -12.15 -11.91 13.46
C GLU A 239 -11.34 -11.00 12.52
N LEU A 240 -11.83 -9.79 12.27
CA LEU A 240 -11.20 -8.84 11.34
C LEU A 240 -11.24 -7.42 11.94
N SER A 241 -10.07 -6.81 12.16
CA SER A 241 -9.95 -5.36 12.34
C SER A 241 -9.21 -4.74 11.15
N VAL A 242 -9.67 -3.59 10.67
CA VAL A 242 -9.05 -2.82 9.58
C VAL A 242 -8.97 -1.34 9.96
N THR A 243 -7.76 -0.78 9.94
CA THR A 243 -7.52 0.66 10.15
C THR A 243 -7.33 1.35 8.79
N LEU A 244 -8.22 2.26 8.43
CA LEU A 244 -8.28 2.90 7.12
C LEU A 244 -8.61 4.40 7.20
N LYS A 245 -8.20 5.19 6.20
CA LYS A 245 -8.54 6.62 6.05
C LYS A 245 -9.17 6.84 4.68
N PRO A 246 -10.51 6.82 4.55
CA PRO A 246 -11.18 6.87 3.27
C PRO A 246 -11.36 8.30 2.76
N THR A 247 -11.28 8.49 1.44
CA THR A 247 -11.52 9.80 0.79
C THR A 247 -12.71 9.78 -0.17
N ALA A 248 -13.36 8.62 -0.36
CA ALA A 248 -14.62 8.47 -1.12
C ALA A 248 -15.72 7.78 -0.26
N PRO A 249 -17.01 8.11 -0.48
CA PRO A 249 -18.12 7.55 0.30
C PRO A 249 -18.53 6.12 -0.11
N ASP A 250 -18.06 5.64 -1.25
CA ASP A 250 -18.33 4.30 -1.79
C ASP A 250 -17.02 3.66 -2.22
N GLY A 251 -16.81 2.37 -1.90
CA GLY A 251 -15.59 1.65 -2.29
C GLY A 251 -15.40 0.31 -1.58
N VAL A 252 -15.01 -0.73 -2.32
CA VAL A 252 -14.73 -2.06 -1.77
C VAL A 252 -13.37 -2.11 -1.08
N ILE A 253 -13.40 -2.27 0.26
CA ILE A 253 -12.20 -2.38 1.10
C ILE A 253 -11.62 -3.79 1.00
N LEU A 254 -12.44 -4.83 1.07
CA LEU A 254 -12.03 -6.24 1.06
C LEU A 254 -13.08 -7.12 0.36
N TYR A 255 -12.64 -8.09 -0.44
CA TYR A 255 -13.53 -9.06 -1.10
C TYR A 255 -12.88 -10.42 -1.34
N ASN A 256 -13.63 -11.51 -1.07
CA ASN A 256 -13.31 -12.87 -1.50
C ASN A 256 -14.60 -13.56 -1.97
N GLY A 257 -14.58 -14.24 -3.12
CA GLY A 257 -15.74 -14.95 -3.68
C GLY A 257 -15.49 -16.44 -3.98
N HIS A 258 -16.54 -17.16 -4.39
CA HIS A 258 -16.51 -18.59 -4.74
C HIS A 258 -16.24 -18.86 -6.23
N HIS A 259 -16.90 -18.12 -7.13
CA HIS A 259 -16.75 -18.28 -8.58
C HIS A 259 -16.36 -16.97 -9.28
N SER A 260 -15.65 -17.09 -10.40
CA SER A 260 -15.12 -15.95 -11.16
C SER A 260 -16.17 -15.18 -11.98
N ASP A 261 -17.42 -15.64 -11.97
CA ASP A 261 -18.62 -14.97 -12.47
C ASP A 261 -19.40 -14.28 -11.34
N ALA A 262 -18.76 -14.09 -10.18
CA ALA A 262 -19.31 -13.51 -8.95
C ALA A 262 -20.51 -14.25 -8.33
N THR A 263 -20.71 -15.52 -8.70
CA THR A 263 -21.72 -16.41 -8.10
C THR A 263 -21.16 -17.25 -6.94
N GLY A 264 -22.08 -17.90 -6.21
CA GLY A 264 -21.79 -18.69 -5.01
C GLY A 264 -21.57 -17.84 -3.76
N ASP A 265 -20.87 -18.43 -2.79
CA ASP A 265 -20.50 -17.79 -1.53
C ASP A 265 -19.57 -16.58 -1.76
N PHE A 266 -19.66 -15.59 -0.88
CA PHE A 266 -18.70 -14.49 -0.85
C PHE A 266 -18.66 -13.84 0.54
N ILE A 267 -17.64 -13.02 0.74
CA ILE A 267 -17.49 -12.14 1.90
C ILE A 267 -16.87 -10.81 1.44
N ALA A 268 -17.43 -9.70 1.93
CA ALA A 268 -17.09 -8.36 1.51
C ALA A 268 -17.16 -7.36 2.67
N LEU A 269 -16.16 -6.47 2.76
CA LEU A 269 -16.22 -5.25 3.56
C LEU A 269 -16.07 -4.06 2.61
N TYR A 270 -16.97 -3.10 2.68
CA TYR A 270 -17.01 -1.97 1.75
C TYR A 270 -17.68 -0.74 2.38
N LEU A 271 -17.40 0.43 1.80
CA LEU A 271 -18.18 1.64 2.04
C LEU A 271 -19.30 1.72 1.03
N SER A 272 -20.48 2.14 1.45
CA SER A 272 -21.49 2.66 0.53
C SER A 272 -22.33 3.77 1.13
N SER A 273 -22.49 4.86 0.37
CA SER A 273 -23.13 6.12 0.84
C SER A 273 -22.57 6.60 2.18
N GLY A 274 -21.25 6.52 2.36
CA GLY A 274 -20.53 6.91 3.57
C GLY A 274 -20.64 5.95 4.76
N HIS A 275 -21.42 4.87 4.66
CA HIS A 275 -21.56 3.90 5.75
C HIS A 275 -20.70 2.67 5.50
N VAL A 276 -20.11 2.11 6.56
CA VAL A 276 -19.41 0.83 6.50
C VAL A 276 -20.46 -0.27 6.36
N GLN A 277 -20.24 -1.21 5.44
CA GLN A 277 -21.10 -2.37 5.23
C GLN A 277 -20.26 -3.65 5.15
N PHE A 278 -20.71 -4.66 5.89
CA PHE A 278 -20.15 -6.01 5.84
C PHE A 278 -21.21 -6.97 5.30
N THR A 279 -20.93 -7.62 4.18
CA THR A 279 -21.86 -8.56 3.54
C THR A 279 -21.19 -9.92 3.34
N PHE A 280 -21.89 -11.00 3.69
CA PHE A 280 -21.45 -12.37 3.40
C PHE A 280 -22.64 -13.26 3.01
N ASP A 281 -22.37 -14.30 2.21
CA ASP A 281 -23.37 -15.27 1.76
C ASP A 281 -22.81 -16.70 1.94
N LEU A 282 -23.62 -17.56 2.56
CA LEU A 282 -23.28 -18.95 2.91
C LEU A 282 -24.00 -19.96 1.98
N GLY A 283 -24.37 -19.52 0.77
CA GLY A 283 -25.09 -20.30 -0.24
C GLY A 283 -26.62 -20.22 -0.15
N THR A 284 -27.15 -19.60 0.91
CA THR A 284 -28.61 -19.42 1.14
C THR A 284 -29.09 -17.97 1.09
N GLY A 285 -28.22 -17.02 0.75
CA GLY A 285 -28.57 -15.61 0.59
C GLY A 285 -27.69 -14.69 1.47
N PRO A 286 -27.54 -13.41 1.08
CA PRO A 286 -26.63 -12.51 1.75
C PRO A 286 -27.18 -12.02 3.09
N ALA A 287 -26.33 -12.01 4.10
CA ALA A 287 -26.51 -11.20 5.31
C ALA A 287 -25.71 -9.91 5.13
N THR A 288 -26.29 -8.75 5.44
CA THR A 288 -25.60 -7.44 5.35
C THR A 288 -25.77 -6.67 6.66
N LEU A 289 -24.65 -6.35 7.28
CA LEU A 289 -24.54 -5.33 8.32
C LEU A 289 -24.21 -3.98 7.71
N ARG A 290 -24.63 -2.92 8.37
CA ARG A 290 -24.33 -1.52 8.05
C ARG A 290 -24.08 -0.77 9.36
N SER A 291 -23.08 0.12 9.40
CA SER A 291 -22.88 1.03 10.53
C SER A 291 -24.10 1.93 10.74
N GLU A 292 -24.42 2.26 12.00
CA GLU A 292 -25.53 3.16 12.32
C GLU A 292 -25.25 4.56 11.74
N ASN A 293 -24.05 5.09 12.00
CA ASN A 293 -23.59 6.37 11.48
C ASN A 293 -22.76 6.21 10.18
N PRO A 294 -22.71 7.26 9.32
CA PRO A 294 -21.71 7.36 8.28
C PRO A 294 -20.35 7.77 8.88
N ILE A 295 -19.26 7.21 8.33
CA ILE A 295 -17.90 7.59 8.72
C ILE A 295 -17.49 8.90 8.06
N ARG A 296 -16.51 9.58 8.65
CA ARG A 296 -15.96 10.83 8.12
C ARG A 296 -14.86 10.53 7.09
N LEU A 297 -14.95 11.18 5.94
CA LEU A 297 -13.91 11.12 4.92
C LEU A 297 -12.73 12.01 5.32
N GLY A 298 -11.51 11.54 5.10
CA GLY A 298 -10.26 12.21 5.47
C GLY A 298 -9.79 11.98 6.92
N GLU A 299 -10.56 11.25 7.74
CA GLU A 299 -10.18 10.86 9.10
C GLU A 299 -9.83 9.35 9.16
N TRP A 300 -8.94 8.94 10.08
CA TRP A 300 -8.68 7.51 10.31
C TRP A 300 -9.82 6.87 11.11
N VAL A 301 -10.26 5.70 10.64
CA VAL A 301 -11.29 4.87 11.28
C VAL A 301 -10.80 3.42 11.38
N GLU A 302 -11.07 2.80 12.52
CA GLU A 302 -10.96 1.36 12.74
C GLU A 302 -12.34 0.70 12.59
N VAL A 303 -12.39 -0.37 11.82
CA VAL A 303 -13.59 -1.19 11.61
C VAL A 303 -13.32 -2.59 12.15
N ARG A 304 -14.13 -3.06 13.10
CA ARG A 304 -14.07 -4.41 13.67
C ARG A 304 -15.27 -5.25 13.22
N VAL A 305 -15.02 -6.48 12.82
CA VAL A 305 -16.00 -7.47 12.37
C VAL A 305 -15.68 -8.82 12.98
N SER A 306 -16.63 -9.37 13.75
CA SER A 306 -16.64 -10.78 14.14
C SER A 306 -17.65 -11.54 13.28
N ARG A 307 -17.37 -12.81 12.97
CA ARG A 307 -18.37 -13.77 12.50
C ARG A 307 -18.09 -15.14 13.09
N THR A 308 -19.09 -15.74 13.72
CA THR A 308 -19.07 -17.15 14.13
C THR A 308 -20.25 -17.88 13.48
N GLY A 309 -19.94 -18.71 12.48
CA GLY A 309 -20.94 -19.42 11.69
C GLY A 309 -21.87 -18.48 10.91
N ARG A 310 -23.13 -18.41 11.36
CA ARG A 310 -24.17 -17.51 10.80
C ARG A 310 -24.26 -16.16 11.51
N LEU A 311 -23.78 -16.05 12.76
CA LEU A 311 -23.82 -14.80 13.51
C LEU A 311 -22.64 -13.94 13.09
N ALA A 312 -22.88 -12.66 12.84
CA ALA A 312 -21.84 -11.65 12.64
C ALA A 312 -22.16 -10.38 13.41
N SER A 313 -21.10 -9.64 13.79
CA SER A 313 -21.17 -8.28 14.33
C SER A 313 -20.32 -7.32 13.50
N LEU A 314 -20.67 -6.03 13.54
CA LEU A 314 -19.95 -4.92 12.92
C LEU A 314 -19.90 -3.75 13.89
N GLU A 315 -18.69 -3.28 14.17
CA GLU A 315 -18.36 -2.20 15.10
C GLU A 315 -17.41 -1.22 14.39
N VAL A 316 -17.53 0.08 14.66
CA VAL A 316 -16.76 1.14 13.98
C VAL A 316 -16.34 2.19 15.01
N GLU A 317 -15.04 2.36 15.22
CA GLU A 317 -14.48 3.08 16.39
C GLU A 317 -15.07 2.59 17.73
N ASP A 318 -16.04 3.32 18.29
CA ASP A 318 -16.77 3.05 19.54
C ASP A 318 -18.31 3.03 19.32
N ASP A 319 -18.78 3.02 18.07
CA ASP A 319 -20.23 2.92 17.75
C ASP A 319 -20.82 1.58 18.23
N PRO A 320 -22.11 1.53 18.64
CA PRO A 320 -22.75 0.30 19.09
C PRO A 320 -22.68 -0.83 18.05
N ALA A 321 -22.11 -1.97 18.44
CA ALA A 321 -21.95 -3.13 17.57
C ALA A 321 -23.30 -3.64 17.04
N GLN A 322 -23.42 -3.71 15.71
CA GLN A 322 -24.62 -4.15 15.01
C GLN A 322 -24.52 -5.65 14.73
N GLU A 323 -25.52 -6.46 15.10
CA GLU A 323 -25.51 -7.92 14.91
C GLU A 323 -26.53 -8.42 13.87
N ILE A 324 -26.20 -9.50 13.15
CA ILE A 324 -27.12 -10.18 12.23
C ILE A 324 -26.89 -11.69 12.22
N LEU A 325 -27.97 -12.45 11.99
CA LEU A 325 -27.93 -13.89 11.72
C LEU A 325 -28.21 -14.16 10.23
N ALA A 326 -27.30 -14.86 9.55
CA ALA A 326 -27.45 -15.20 8.15
C ALA A 326 -28.62 -16.18 7.86
N PRO A 327 -29.30 -16.04 6.69
CA PRO A 327 -30.43 -16.88 6.33
C PRO A 327 -30.01 -18.31 5.98
N GLY A 328 -30.93 -19.26 6.17
CA GLY A 328 -30.68 -20.69 5.93
C GLY A 328 -29.90 -21.37 7.05
N ALA A 329 -29.38 -22.57 6.77
CA ALA A 329 -28.79 -23.47 7.77
C ALA A 329 -27.26 -23.65 7.65
N PHE A 330 -26.65 -23.19 6.56
CA PHE A 330 -25.20 -23.28 6.37
C PHE A 330 -24.45 -22.34 7.32
N THR A 331 -23.25 -22.73 7.74
CA THR A 331 -22.39 -21.98 8.70
C THR A 331 -20.99 -21.72 8.16
N GLN A 332 -20.60 -22.38 7.07
CA GLN A 332 -19.26 -22.34 6.50
C GLN A 332 -19.31 -21.63 5.14
N LEU A 333 -18.33 -20.77 4.90
CA LEU A 333 -18.03 -20.21 3.58
C LEU A 333 -17.23 -21.21 2.75
N SER A 334 -17.31 -21.12 1.42
CA SER A 334 -16.39 -21.78 0.49
C SER A 334 -15.75 -20.74 -0.43
N LEU A 335 -14.46 -20.42 -0.24
CA LEU A 335 -13.81 -19.28 -0.89
C LEU A 335 -12.54 -19.65 -1.69
N PRO A 336 -12.63 -20.51 -2.73
CA PRO A 336 -11.50 -21.00 -3.51
C PRO A 336 -10.82 -19.98 -4.47
N LEU A 337 -11.23 -18.70 -4.44
CA LEU A 337 -10.57 -17.59 -5.14
C LEU A 337 -9.62 -16.81 -4.21
N ASN A 338 -8.77 -15.99 -4.81
CA ASN A 338 -7.91 -15.04 -4.09
C ASN A 338 -8.74 -13.99 -3.32
N LEU A 339 -8.20 -13.55 -2.18
CA LEU A 339 -8.65 -12.38 -1.45
C LEU A 339 -8.13 -11.12 -2.15
N TYR A 340 -8.97 -10.11 -2.29
CA TYR A 340 -8.63 -8.79 -2.84
C TYR A 340 -8.87 -7.69 -1.81
N LEU A 341 -8.02 -6.65 -1.85
CA LEU A 341 -8.06 -5.50 -0.96
C LEU A 341 -8.00 -4.19 -1.77
N GLY A 342 -8.85 -3.24 -1.40
CA GLY A 342 -8.94 -1.89 -1.96
C GLY A 342 -9.48 -1.78 -3.39
N GLY A 343 -9.68 -2.89 -4.09
CA GLY A 343 -10.18 -2.92 -5.45
C GLY A 343 -10.11 -4.33 -6.05
N ALA A 344 -10.31 -4.46 -7.36
CA ALA A 344 -10.19 -5.74 -8.08
C ALA A 344 -9.85 -5.51 -9.58
N PRO A 345 -9.32 -6.53 -10.29
CA PRO A 345 -9.03 -6.44 -11.73
C PRO A 345 -10.23 -6.10 -12.64
N SER A 346 -11.47 -6.35 -12.20
CA SER A 346 -12.71 -5.83 -12.81
C SER A 346 -13.80 -5.73 -11.74
N SER A 347 -14.71 -4.76 -11.90
CA SER A 347 -15.96 -4.67 -11.13
C SER A 347 -16.84 -5.91 -11.23
N ASP A 348 -16.75 -6.65 -12.35
CA ASP A 348 -17.57 -7.84 -12.63
C ASP A 348 -17.21 -9.04 -11.73
N MET A 349 -16.14 -8.93 -10.95
CA MET A 349 -15.75 -9.93 -9.95
C MET A 349 -16.55 -9.83 -8.66
N TYR A 350 -17.21 -8.69 -8.39
CA TYR A 350 -17.98 -8.44 -7.19
C TYR A 350 -19.40 -8.99 -7.29
N SER A 351 -19.90 -9.58 -6.21
CA SER A 351 -21.25 -10.16 -6.21
C SER A 351 -22.31 -9.08 -6.42
N PRO A 352 -23.29 -9.26 -7.34
CA PRO A 352 -24.38 -8.29 -7.57
C PRO A 352 -25.35 -8.16 -6.38
N LYS A 353 -25.06 -8.84 -5.27
CA LYS A 353 -25.73 -8.72 -3.96
C LYS A 353 -25.15 -7.58 -3.10
N MET A 354 -23.97 -7.05 -3.44
CA MET A 354 -23.33 -5.91 -2.77
C MET A 354 -23.98 -4.58 -3.17
N LYS A 355 -23.83 -3.51 -2.36
CA LYS A 355 -24.38 -2.17 -2.67
C LYS A 355 -23.47 -1.29 -3.55
N THR A 356 -22.20 -1.64 -3.70
CA THR A 356 -21.27 -0.93 -4.59
C THR A 356 -20.36 -1.91 -5.35
N THR A 357 -19.87 -1.45 -6.50
CA THR A 357 -18.78 -2.08 -7.27
C THR A 357 -17.60 -1.14 -7.49
N ALA A 358 -17.61 0.05 -6.87
CA ALA A 358 -16.48 0.97 -6.88
C ALA A 358 -15.29 0.37 -6.10
N SER A 359 -14.06 0.63 -6.57
CA SER A 359 -12.86 0.33 -5.76
C SER A 359 -12.64 1.42 -4.70
N PHE A 360 -11.88 1.11 -3.66
CA PHE A 360 -11.59 2.02 -2.55
C PHE A 360 -10.73 3.21 -2.99
N VAL A 361 -10.98 4.36 -2.36
CA VAL A 361 -10.15 5.57 -2.48
C VAL A 361 -9.80 6.04 -1.08
N GLY A 362 -8.50 6.17 -0.79
CA GLY A 362 -7.96 6.47 0.53
C GLY A 362 -6.83 5.50 0.93
N CYS A 363 -6.51 5.47 2.21
CA CYS A 363 -5.40 4.68 2.76
C CYS A 363 -5.88 3.47 3.58
N ILE A 364 -5.12 2.37 3.59
CA ILE A 364 -5.32 1.25 4.51
C ILE A 364 -3.99 1.00 5.23
N GLN A 365 -3.98 1.11 6.55
CA GLN A 365 -2.75 1.11 7.36
C GLN A 365 -2.47 -0.23 8.03
N ALA A 366 -3.51 -0.85 8.60
CA ALA A 366 -3.39 -2.09 9.34
C ALA A 366 -4.57 -3.02 9.05
N ILE A 367 -4.28 -4.33 9.03
CA ILE A 367 -5.28 -5.40 8.96
C ILE A 367 -4.87 -6.43 10.00
N VAL A 368 -5.75 -6.73 10.94
CA VAL A 368 -5.61 -7.85 11.87
C VAL A 368 -6.67 -8.88 11.52
N LEU A 369 -6.24 -10.07 11.11
CA LEU A 369 -7.08 -11.19 10.72
C LEU A 369 -6.85 -12.33 11.73
N ASN A 370 -7.87 -12.73 12.46
CA ASN A 370 -7.84 -13.87 13.40
C ASN A 370 -6.68 -13.75 14.42
N ASN A 371 -6.57 -12.59 15.07
CA ASN A 371 -5.48 -12.20 15.99
C ASN A 371 -4.06 -12.19 15.39
N ARG A 372 -3.94 -12.21 14.06
CA ARG A 372 -2.67 -12.05 13.33
C ARG A 372 -2.67 -10.76 12.51
N GLU A 373 -1.71 -9.89 12.76
CA GLU A 373 -1.41 -8.76 11.87
C GLU A 373 -0.99 -9.30 10.49
N VAL A 374 -1.62 -8.79 9.43
CA VAL A 374 -1.30 -9.11 8.03
C VAL A 374 -0.34 -8.06 7.50
N GLY A 375 0.86 -8.47 7.09
CA GLY A 375 1.84 -7.60 6.45
C GLY A 375 1.35 -7.17 5.06
N ILE A 376 0.53 -6.12 5.00
CA ILE A 376 -0.25 -5.70 3.83
C ILE A 376 0.57 -5.72 2.53
N LEU A 377 1.80 -5.18 2.55
CA LEU A 377 2.67 -5.13 1.38
C LEU A 377 3.53 -6.40 1.21
N ALA A 378 4.00 -7.00 2.32
CA ALA A 378 4.93 -8.14 2.29
C ALA A 378 4.26 -9.49 1.97
N GLU A 379 2.96 -9.64 2.25
CA GLU A 379 2.18 -10.86 2.01
C GLU A 379 1.37 -10.82 0.71
N ALA A 380 1.37 -9.69 0.00
CA ALA A 380 0.66 -9.55 -1.25
C ALA A 380 1.30 -10.42 -2.35
N LEU A 381 0.49 -11.21 -3.04
CA LEU A 381 0.84 -11.90 -4.29
C LEU A 381 1.00 -10.91 -5.47
N GLY A 382 1.18 -9.62 -5.21
CA GLY A 382 1.16 -8.53 -6.19
C GLY A 382 -0.12 -7.68 -6.12
N GLY A 383 -0.10 -6.58 -6.87
CA GLY A 383 -1.15 -5.58 -6.94
C GLY A 383 -0.84 -4.51 -7.99
N VAL A 384 -1.74 -3.53 -8.09
CA VAL A 384 -1.74 -2.48 -9.12
C VAL A 384 -2.01 -1.12 -8.49
N ASN A 385 -1.35 -0.07 -8.99
CA ASN A 385 -1.60 1.35 -8.70
C ASN A 385 -1.63 1.72 -7.20
N VAL A 386 -0.92 0.97 -6.36
CA VAL A 386 -0.80 1.27 -4.93
C VAL A 386 0.34 2.26 -4.72
N GLY A 387 0.01 3.45 -4.24
CA GLY A 387 0.98 4.49 -3.86
C GLY A 387 1.20 4.54 -2.35
N ASN A 388 1.97 5.51 -1.87
CA ASN A 388 2.00 5.85 -0.45
C ASN A 388 0.82 6.75 -0.06
N CYS A 389 0.34 6.54 1.15
CA CYS A 389 -0.40 7.52 1.93
C CYS A 389 0.60 8.49 2.56
N GLY A 390 0.37 9.79 2.44
CA GLY A 390 1.23 10.80 3.08
C GLY A 390 1.21 10.64 4.61
N HIS A 391 2.20 9.91 5.13
CA HIS A 391 2.28 9.48 6.51
C HIS A 391 3.74 9.53 6.98
N ALA A 392 3.95 9.80 8.27
CA ALA A 392 5.28 10.02 8.84
C ALA A 392 6.29 8.88 8.57
N CYS A 393 5.85 7.63 8.42
CA CYS A 393 6.75 6.50 8.10
C CYS A 393 7.39 6.58 6.70
N GLU A 394 6.79 7.29 5.73
CA GLU A 394 7.37 7.52 4.39
C GLU A 394 8.73 8.24 4.46
N ALA A 395 8.90 9.14 5.43
CA ALA A 395 10.17 9.82 5.69
C ALA A 395 11.21 8.96 6.45
N ARG A 396 10.99 7.63 6.56
CA ARG A 396 11.79 6.65 7.31
C ARG A 396 12.32 7.17 8.67
N PRO A 397 11.45 7.68 9.56
CA PRO A 397 11.83 8.44 10.76
C PRO A 397 12.54 7.58 11.83
N CYS A 398 12.48 6.25 11.69
CA CYS A 398 13.15 5.26 12.52
C CYS A 398 14.54 4.83 11.99
N GLY A 399 15.01 5.40 10.87
CA GLY A 399 16.26 5.00 10.22
C GLY A 399 16.17 3.55 9.70
N ASP A 400 16.98 2.67 10.27
CA ASP A 400 16.99 1.22 9.97
C ASP A 400 16.18 0.37 10.98
N ALA A 401 15.56 1.00 11.99
CA ALA A 401 14.51 0.35 12.79
C ALA A 401 13.17 0.37 12.05
N GLU A 402 12.29 -0.60 12.34
CA GLU A 402 11.02 -0.78 11.66
C GLU A 402 10.02 0.33 12.07
N CYS A 403 9.51 1.10 11.12
CA CYS A 403 8.49 2.11 11.40
C CYS A 403 7.11 1.46 11.46
N ARG A 404 6.46 1.54 12.62
CA ARG A 404 5.10 1.01 12.84
C ARG A 404 4.10 2.18 12.77
N PRO A 405 3.30 2.29 11.71
CA PRO A 405 2.35 3.41 11.55
C PRO A 405 1.13 3.23 12.49
N LEU A 406 0.66 4.31 13.10
CA LEU A 406 -0.39 4.31 14.12
C LEU A 406 -1.31 5.54 13.98
N ARG A 407 -2.37 5.40 13.17
CA ARG A 407 -3.20 6.52 12.67
C ARG A 407 -2.30 7.62 12.09
N GLU A 408 -2.36 8.86 12.56
CA GLU A 408 -1.44 9.93 12.11
C GLU A 408 -0.06 9.92 12.80
N ARG A 409 0.16 9.03 13.78
CA ARG A 409 1.44 8.87 14.50
C ARG A 409 2.21 7.66 13.96
N PHE A 410 3.38 7.43 14.52
CA PHE A 410 4.17 6.21 14.33
C PHE A 410 4.86 5.84 15.65
N THR A 411 5.30 4.59 15.75
CA THR A 411 6.32 4.13 16.71
C THR A 411 7.46 3.47 15.95
N CYS A 412 8.59 3.24 16.61
CA CYS A 412 9.71 2.48 16.04
C CYS A 412 9.81 1.14 16.76
N GLN A 413 9.89 0.05 16.01
CA GLN A 413 10.17 -1.29 16.53
C GLN A 413 11.64 -1.64 16.26
N CYS A 414 12.40 -1.79 17.34
CA CYS A 414 13.85 -1.65 17.32
C CYS A 414 14.51 -2.97 17.75
N ARG A 415 15.52 -3.42 17.00
CA ARG A 415 16.18 -4.71 17.26
C ARG A 415 17.30 -4.54 18.28
N PRO A 416 17.34 -5.34 19.37
CA PRO A 416 18.41 -5.27 20.36
C PRO A 416 19.79 -5.42 19.72
N GLY A 417 20.71 -4.51 20.05
CA GLY A 417 22.11 -4.54 19.60
C GLY A 417 22.40 -3.86 18.26
N VAL A 418 21.42 -3.24 17.59
CA VAL A 418 21.64 -2.40 16.40
C VAL A 418 21.62 -0.91 16.82
N PRO A 419 22.59 -0.07 16.42
CA PRO A 419 22.51 1.38 16.65
C PRO A 419 21.29 1.96 15.92
N HIS A 420 20.34 2.55 16.66
CA HIS A 420 19.07 3.02 16.10
C HIS A 420 18.58 4.32 16.77
N PRO A 421 17.79 5.18 16.09
CA PRO A 421 17.29 6.44 16.64
C PRO A 421 16.25 6.30 17.77
N CYS A 422 15.79 5.09 18.07
CA CYS A 422 14.80 4.86 19.12
C CYS A 422 15.35 5.24 20.51
N PRO A 423 14.54 5.85 21.40
CA PRO A 423 14.88 5.90 22.82
C PRO A 423 15.08 4.48 23.36
N ALA A 424 15.93 4.34 24.37
CA ALA A 424 16.08 3.07 25.08
C ALA A 424 14.75 2.66 25.74
N PRO A 425 14.45 1.36 25.87
CA PRO A 425 13.31 0.92 26.66
C PRO A 425 13.59 1.20 28.14
N ASP A 426 12.93 2.21 28.70
CA ASP A 426 12.95 2.47 30.14
C ASP A 426 12.32 1.28 30.91
N ASP A 427 12.98 0.88 32.01
CA ASP A 427 12.61 -0.29 32.81
C ASP A 427 11.37 -0.01 33.69
N TYR A 428 10.19 0.03 33.06
CA TYR A 428 8.91 0.15 33.74
C TYR A 428 8.11 -1.16 33.72
N THR A 429 8.33 -1.95 34.77
CA THR A 429 7.40 -3.00 35.17
C THR A 429 6.02 -2.40 35.47
N PRO A 430 4.93 -2.85 34.82
CA PRO A 430 3.60 -2.27 35.03
C PRO A 430 2.97 -2.81 36.33
N LEU A 431 3.14 -2.07 37.42
CA LEU A 431 2.28 -2.22 38.60
C LEU A 431 0.85 -1.80 38.25
N VAL A 432 -0.08 -2.75 38.25
CA VAL A 432 -1.50 -2.54 37.93
C VAL A 432 -2.29 -2.15 39.18
N PRO A 433 -3.04 -1.03 39.13
CA PRO A 433 -4.27 -0.84 39.93
C PRO A 433 -5.52 -1.06 39.05
N PRO A 434 -6.66 -1.53 39.63
CA PRO A 434 -7.89 -1.78 38.88
C PRO A 434 -8.63 -0.48 38.47
N PRO A 435 -9.51 -0.53 37.44
CA PRO A 435 -10.11 0.67 36.85
C PRO A 435 -11.21 1.29 37.71
N ALA A 436 -11.12 2.62 37.89
CA ALA A 436 -12.23 3.46 38.34
C ALA A 436 -13.03 4.00 37.13
N ARG A 437 -14.33 4.26 37.30
CA ARG A 437 -15.27 4.66 36.23
C ARG A 437 -15.62 6.16 36.26
N ILE A 438 -16.29 6.61 35.19
CA ILE A 438 -17.34 7.66 35.08
C ILE A 438 -16.95 9.10 34.62
N SER A 439 -17.72 9.54 33.61
CA SER A 439 -18.13 10.90 33.19
C SER A 439 -17.15 11.90 32.57
N SER A 440 -17.24 11.98 31.25
CA SER A 440 -17.43 13.21 30.45
C SER A 440 -17.71 14.54 31.19
N ASN A 441 -17.00 15.62 30.80
CA ASN A 441 -17.56 16.78 30.06
C ASN A 441 -16.56 17.95 29.92
N ALA A 442 -16.15 18.31 28.69
CA ALA A 442 -15.75 19.69 28.32
C ALA A 442 -15.54 19.90 26.79
N VAL A 443 -16.38 20.76 26.21
CA VAL A 443 -16.07 21.83 25.23
C VAL A 443 -15.07 21.57 24.06
N THR A 444 -15.66 21.54 22.86
CA THR A 444 -15.14 21.87 21.52
C THR A 444 -13.87 22.74 21.38
N SER A 445 -13.00 22.44 20.40
CA SER A 445 -12.67 23.42 19.31
C SER A 445 -11.80 22.89 18.15
N VAL A 446 -12.28 23.17 16.93
CA VAL A 446 -11.55 23.67 15.73
C VAL A 446 -10.44 22.84 15.05
N ARG A 447 -10.52 22.79 13.70
CA ARG A 447 -9.52 22.27 12.76
C ARG A 447 -8.27 23.16 12.68
N TYR A 448 -7.09 22.58 12.46
CA TYR A 448 -6.05 23.22 11.64
C TYR A 448 -5.13 22.15 11.01
N GLU A 449 -5.00 22.16 9.69
CA GLU A 449 -3.90 21.49 9.00
C GLU A 449 -2.61 22.22 9.35
N ARG A 450 -1.61 21.51 9.90
CA ARG A 450 -0.41 22.15 10.43
C ARG A 450 0.61 22.41 9.32
N ALA A 451 0.33 23.44 8.51
CA ALA A 451 1.20 23.89 7.44
C ALA A 451 2.63 24.16 7.96
N VAL A 452 3.64 23.66 7.25
CA VAL A 452 5.05 23.85 7.62
C VAL A 452 5.49 25.27 7.20
N PRO A 453 6.01 26.10 8.10
CA PRO A 453 6.47 27.44 7.76
C PRO A 453 7.80 27.43 6.99
N SER A 454 7.90 28.32 6.01
CA SER A 454 9.13 28.73 5.34
C SER A 454 9.50 30.18 5.69
N PHE A 455 10.80 30.45 5.73
CA PHE A 455 11.45 31.66 6.22
C PHE A 455 12.35 32.23 5.12
N THR A 456 12.32 33.55 4.95
CA THR A 456 13.04 34.28 3.90
C THR A 456 14.38 34.83 4.39
N GLY A 457 14.66 34.73 5.68
CA GLY A 457 15.84 35.25 6.36
C GLY A 457 15.77 36.74 6.71
N SER A 458 14.88 37.51 6.10
CA SER A 458 14.70 38.95 6.35
C SER A 458 13.35 39.23 7.02
N GLU A 459 13.37 39.63 8.30
CA GLU A 459 12.17 39.91 9.12
C GLU A 459 11.11 38.78 9.11
N SER A 460 11.54 37.53 8.86
CA SER A 460 10.70 36.33 8.89
C SER A 460 10.95 35.54 10.17
N TYR A 461 9.95 35.40 11.04
CA TYR A 461 10.08 34.67 12.31
C TYR A 461 8.74 34.20 12.88
N LEU A 462 8.79 33.24 13.80
CA LEU A 462 7.70 32.95 14.75
C LEU A 462 8.12 33.41 16.15
N HIS A 463 7.18 33.83 16.99
CA HIS A 463 7.45 34.29 18.37
C HIS A 463 6.48 33.66 19.39
N TYR A 464 7.04 33.16 20.49
CA TYR A 464 6.33 32.47 21.56
C TYR A 464 6.68 33.10 22.91
N ASN A 465 5.65 33.50 23.67
CA ASN A 465 5.77 34.11 24.99
C ASN A 465 4.77 33.51 25.99
N ASP A 466 4.14 32.39 25.64
CA ASP A 466 3.21 31.67 26.51
C ASP A 466 3.93 30.98 27.68
N ALA A 467 3.21 30.76 28.78
CA ALA A 467 3.79 30.27 30.02
C ALA A 467 4.38 28.85 29.90
N ASP A 468 3.81 27.98 29.04
CA ASP A 468 4.29 26.60 28.89
C ASP A 468 5.57 26.52 28.05
N THR A 469 5.65 27.28 26.95
CA THR A 469 6.90 27.46 26.19
C THR A 469 7.98 28.08 27.09
N MET A 470 7.66 29.19 27.75
CA MET A 470 8.67 29.93 28.53
C MET A 470 9.20 29.14 29.72
N LYS A 471 8.33 28.46 30.48
CA LYS A 471 8.71 27.58 31.60
C LYS A 471 9.75 26.52 31.19
N ARG A 472 9.69 26.03 29.95
CA ARG A 472 10.59 25.00 29.41
C ARG A 472 11.92 25.59 28.96
N ILE A 473 11.91 26.77 28.34
CA ILE A 473 13.14 27.48 27.94
C ILE A 473 13.93 27.97 29.17
N ILE A 474 13.29 28.62 30.15
CA ILE A 474 13.94 29.25 31.32
C ILE A 474 14.30 28.25 32.45
N SER A 475 14.09 26.97 32.20
CA SER A 475 14.35 25.86 33.12
C SER A 475 15.85 25.66 33.41
N TYR A 476 16.18 24.84 34.40
CA TYR A 476 17.54 24.32 34.60
C TYR A 476 17.95 23.36 33.47
N ARG A 477 16.97 22.69 32.84
CA ARG A 477 17.17 21.81 31.68
C ARG A 477 16.20 22.20 30.57
N VAL A 478 16.70 22.24 29.34
CA VAL A 478 15.88 22.34 28.12
C VAL A 478 16.35 21.32 27.09
N ASP A 479 15.41 20.54 26.53
CA ASP A 479 15.67 19.56 25.47
C ASP A 479 15.00 20.02 24.16
N ILE A 480 15.76 20.61 23.24
CA ILE A 480 15.24 21.14 21.97
C ILE A 480 15.45 20.12 20.86
N ASN A 481 14.36 19.65 20.26
CA ASN A 481 14.37 18.83 19.05
C ASN A 481 13.62 19.58 17.94
N MET A 482 14.18 19.65 16.74
CA MET A 482 13.50 20.23 15.58
C MET A 482 14.05 19.64 14.29
N ARG A 483 13.29 19.79 13.19
CA ARG A 483 13.80 19.62 11.84
C ARG A 483 13.91 20.96 11.16
N PHE A 484 14.92 21.12 10.31
CA PHE A 484 14.97 22.22 9.37
C PHE A 484 15.54 21.77 8.02
N ARG A 485 15.21 22.55 7.00
CA ARG A 485 15.81 22.51 5.67
C ARG A 485 16.34 23.91 5.39
N ALA A 486 17.60 24.05 4.97
CA ALA A 486 18.20 25.37 4.75
C ALA A 486 19.04 25.43 3.48
N SER A 487 18.88 26.53 2.73
CA SER A 487 19.71 26.89 1.58
C SER A 487 20.70 28.02 1.90
N SER A 488 20.62 28.61 3.11
CA SER A 488 21.55 29.63 3.59
C SER A 488 22.62 29.06 4.52
N SER A 489 23.89 29.25 4.16
CA SER A 489 25.07 28.89 4.97
C SER A 489 25.17 29.60 6.33
N SER A 490 24.39 30.64 6.57
CA SER A 490 24.22 31.23 7.90
C SER A 490 22.84 31.84 8.07
N GLY A 491 22.29 31.71 9.28
CA GLY A 491 21.00 32.25 9.69
C GLY A 491 20.56 31.73 11.06
N LEU A 492 19.79 32.55 11.78
CA LEU A 492 19.23 32.20 13.09
C LEU A 492 18.10 31.16 12.97
N LEU A 493 18.15 30.09 13.77
CA LEU A 493 17.10 29.07 13.88
C LEU A 493 16.22 29.26 15.14
N LEU A 494 16.83 29.57 16.29
CA LEU A 494 16.13 29.84 17.57
C LEU A 494 16.86 30.92 18.36
N TRP A 495 16.12 31.80 19.05
CA TRP A 495 16.66 32.77 20.01
C TRP A 495 15.75 32.96 21.22
N SER A 496 16.34 32.99 22.41
CA SER A 496 15.76 33.63 23.60
C SER A 496 16.88 34.38 24.32
N GLY A 497 16.61 35.57 24.84
CA GLY A 497 17.63 36.43 25.46
C GLY A 497 17.03 37.41 26.46
N ARG A 498 17.84 38.39 26.88
CA ARG A 498 17.36 39.59 27.59
C ARG A 498 17.07 40.74 26.64
N GLN A 499 15.98 41.44 26.92
CA GLN A 499 15.54 42.64 26.22
C GLN A 499 16.23 43.86 26.82
N SER A 500 17.45 44.13 26.34
CA SER A 500 18.16 45.38 26.65
C SER A 500 17.35 46.60 26.21
N ASP A 501 17.20 47.58 27.11
CA ASP A 501 16.57 48.87 26.84
C ASP A 501 17.42 49.67 25.82
N PRO A 502 16.82 50.44 24.89
CA PRO A 502 17.55 51.30 23.96
C PRO A 502 18.52 52.33 24.60
N GLN A 503 18.41 52.62 25.91
CA GLN A 503 19.33 53.48 26.66
C GLN A 503 20.32 52.72 27.55
N GLU A 504 20.14 51.41 27.76
CA GLU A 504 21.05 50.58 28.56
C GLU A 504 22.03 49.82 27.66
N GLN A 505 23.32 49.84 28.02
CA GLN A 505 24.30 48.98 27.36
C GLN A 505 24.08 47.53 27.83
N ARG A 506 23.98 46.59 26.88
CA ARG A 506 23.94 45.15 27.18
C ARG A 506 25.09 44.77 28.10
N ASP A 507 24.78 43.95 29.10
CA ASP A 507 25.83 43.27 29.86
C ASP A 507 26.39 42.15 28.99
N GLU A 508 27.71 41.96 28.97
CA GLU A 508 28.32 40.78 28.34
C GLU A 508 27.89 39.47 29.02
N ASN A 509 27.35 39.59 30.25
CA ASN A 509 26.77 38.52 31.05
C ASN A 509 25.26 38.33 30.84
N ASP A 510 24.59 39.06 29.93
CA ASP A 510 23.15 38.87 29.67
C ASP A 510 22.82 37.41 29.29
N ASP A 511 21.83 36.84 29.97
CA ASP A 511 21.35 35.48 29.72
C ASP A 511 20.79 35.35 28.30
N PHE A 512 21.23 34.32 27.57
CA PHE A 512 20.68 33.99 26.25
C PHE A 512 20.85 32.51 25.89
N LEU A 513 20.04 32.06 24.94
CA LEU A 513 20.09 30.76 24.29
C LEU A 513 19.82 30.95 22.79
N ALA A 514 20.78 30.55 21.96
CA ALA A 514 20.75 30.74 20.52
C ALA A 514 21.10 29.44 19.78
N LEU A 515 20.37 29.14 18.72
CA LEU A 515 20.71 28.09 17.76
C LEU A 515 20.66 28.67 16.35
N GLY A 516 21.61 28.31 15.48
CA GLY A 516 21.62 28.74 14.10
C GLY A 516 22.73 28.09 13.28
N LEU A 517 22.80 28.45 12.00
CA LEU A 517 23.91 28.08 11.14
C LEU A 517 24.98 29.18 11.11
N ASP A 518 26.24 28.76 11.19
CA ASP A 518 27.41 29.60 10.92
C ASP A 518 28.36 28.85 9.97
N HIS A 519 28.64 29.44 8.80
CA HIS A 519 29.45 28.86 7.72
C HIS A 519 29.05 27.41 7.33
N GLY A 520 27.74 27.12 7.33
CA GLY A 520 27.14 25.82 7.01
C GLY A 520 27.04 24.85 8.20
N TYR A 521 27.60 25.19 9.36
CA TYR A 521 27.67 24.33 10.53
C TYR A 521 26.72 24.80 11.63
N LEU A 522 26.03 23.84 12.28
CA LEU A 522 25.13 24.14 13.39
C LEU A 522 25.91 24.64 14.61
N THR A 523 25.46 25.74 15.19
CA THR A 523 26.04 26.32 16.40
C THR A 523 24.97 26.55 17.45
N LEU A 524 25.12 25.91 18.60
CA LEU A 524 24.42 26.22 19.84
C LEU A 524 25.29 27.18 20.64
N ALA A 525 24.73 28.30 21.09
CA ALA A 525 25.42 29.27 21.93
C ALA A 525 24.52 29.70 23.10
N TYR A 526 25.06 29.83 24.30
CA TYR A 526 24.29 30.26 25.48
C TYR A 526 25.16 30.92 26.56
N ASN A 527 24.54 31.83 27.31
CA ASN A 527 25.09 32.43 28.52
C ASN A 527 24.04 32.33 29.65
N LEU A 528 24.52 32.16 30.88
CA LEU A 528 23.72 31.95 32.11
C LEU A 528 24.18 32.93 33.21
N GLY A 529 24.68 34.12 32.87
CA GLY A 529 25.15 35.12 33.84
C GLY A 529 26.58 34.92 34.32
N SER A 530 27.40 34.11 33.63
CA SER A 530 28.80 33.85 34.03
C SER A 530 29.77 33.60 32.88
N GLY A 531 29.36 33.93 31.65
CA GLY A 531 30.16 33.78 30.43
C GLY A 531 29.59 32.73 29.47
N GLU A 532 29.91 32.92 28.20
CA GLU A 532 29.33 32.16 27.09
C GLU A 532 29.93 30.74 26.93
N ALA A 533 29.07 29.79 26.58
CA ALA A 533 29.45 28.56 25.88
C ALA A 533 29.06 28.65 24.40
N VAL A 534 30.01 28.34 23.50
CA VAL A 534 29.76 28.09 22.07
C VAL A 534 30.04 26.63 21.77
N LEU A 535 29.05 25.93 21.19
CA LEU A 535 29.12 24.52 20.84
C LEU A 535 28.76 24.34 19.36
N ARG A 536 29.79 24.13 18.53
CA ARG A 536 29.67 24.01 17.07
C ARG A 536 29.76 22.55 16.63
N TYR A 537 28.75 22.08 15.89
CA TYR A 537 28.77 20.78 15.25
C TYR A 537 29.52 20.88 13.91
N ASN A 538 30.81 20.60 13.90
CA ASN A 538 31.70 20.80 12.74
C ASN A 538 31.87 19.56 11.84
N LEU A 539 31.11 18.49 12.07
CA LEU A 539 31.26 17.21 11.35
C LEU A 539 30.49 17.17 10.02
N THR A 540 29.37 17.88 9.92
CA THR A 540 28.46 17.88 8.77
C THR A 540 28.03 19.30 8.45
N ARG A 541 28.00 19.68 7.17
CA ARG A 541 27.36 20.92 6.69
C ARG A 541 25.88 20.69 6.43
N LEU A 542 25.06 21.67 6.76
CA LEU A 542 23.59 21.58 6.80
C LEU A 542 22.91 22.68 5.95
N ASP A 543 23.64 23.14 4.93
CA ASP A 543 23.23 24.16 3.97
C ASP A 543 23.19 23.60 2.54
N ASP A 544 22.65 22.38 2.41
CA ASP A 544 22.51 21.59 1.18
C ASP A 544 21.06 21.51 0.65
N ASP A 545 20.14 22.24 1.28
CA ASP A 545 18.68 22.23 1.06
C ASP A 545 17.98 20.88 1.32
N LEU A 546 18.59 19.98 2.10
CA LEU A 546 17.96 18.76 2.62
C LEU A 546 17.38 18.95 4.03
N TRP A 547 16.55 17.99 4.47
CA TRP A 547 15.90 18.01 5.79
C TRP A 547 16.75 17.33 6.86
N HIS A 548 17.45 18.12 7.67
CA HIS A 548 18.15 17.66 8.87
C HIS A 548 17.22 17.62 10.08
N ARG A 549 17.51 16.72 11.03
CA ARG A 549 16.99 16.76 12.40
C ARG A 549 18.13 17.13 13.35
N ILE A 550 17.86 18.00 14.31
CA ILE A 550 18.82 18.35 15.36
C ILE A 550 18.24 18.08 16.73
N ARG A 551 19.13 17.85 17.70
CA ARG A 551 18.80 17.85 19.12
C ARG A 551 19.85 18.63 19.89
N ALA A 552 19.42 19.72 20.53
CA ALA A 552 20.24 20.54 21.40
C ALA A 552 19.72 20.39 22.84
N VAL A 553 20.50 19.78 23.71
CA VAL A 553 20.13 19.58 25.12
C VAL A 553 21.02 20.45 25.98
N ARG A 554 20.47 21.33 26.81
CA ARG A 554 21.18 21.96 27.92
C ARG A 554 20.65 21.39 29.23
N ASN A 555 21.54 21.01 30.14
CA ASN A 555 21.23 20.51 31.46
C ASN A 555 22.19 21.17 32.46
N GLU A 556 21.68 22.18 33.16
CA GLU A 556 22.45 23.14 33.95
C GLU A 556 23.48 23.89 33.09
N GLN A 557 24.76 23.83 33.46
CA GLN A 557 25.87 24.42 32.68
C GLN A 557 26.28 23.56 31.49
N TRP A 558 25.99 22.25 31.49
CA TRP A 558 26.41 21.34 30.41
C TRP A 558 25.42 21.40 29.25
N ALA A 559 25.92 21.28 28.02
CA ALA A 559 25.08 21.07 26.85
C ALA A 559 25.69 20.07 25.86
N SER A 560 24.81 19.38 25.12
CA SER A 560 25.15 18.59 23.94
C SER A 560 24.38 19.03 22.71
N LEU A 561 24.98 18.76 21.55
CA LEU A 561 24.42 19.05 20.23
C LEU A 561 24.61 17.83 19.32
N VAL A 562 23.50 17.28 18.85
CA VAL A 562 23.42 16.13 17.94
C VAL A 562 22.77 16.57 16.64
N VAL A 563 23.27 16.07 15.52
CA VAL A 563 22.71 16.29 14.19
C VAL A 563 22.51 14.94 13.51
N ASP A 564 21.31 14.73 12.97
CA ASP A 564 20.84 13.51 12.34
C ASP A 564 21.14 12.25 13.17
N SER A 565 21.91 11.30 12.64
CA SER A 565 22.39 10.10 13.32
C SER A 565 23.86 10.20 13.77
N GLY A 566 24.44 11.40 13.73
CA GLY A 566 25.86 11.64 13.99
C GLY A 566 26.25 11.64 15.47
N THR A 567 27.56 11.63 15.72
CA THR A 567 28.13 11.65 17.08
C THR A 567 27.93 13.01 17.73
N GLY A 568 27.19 13.05 18.85
CA GLY A 568 26.96 14.30 19.59
C GLY A 568 28.25 14.94 20.13
N VAL A 569 28.35 16.25 19.97
CA VAL A 569 29.38 17.08 20.63
C VAL A 569 28.83 17.63 21.95
N SER A 570 29.70 17.97 22.92
CA SER A 570 29.28 18.62 24.17
C SER A 570 30.32 19.58 24.74
N ALA A 571 29.85 20.55 25.53
CA ALA A 571 30.66 21.50 26.29
C ALA A 571 29.90 21.93 27.56
N SER A 572 30.49 22.83 28.35
CA SER A 572 29.86 23.45 29.53
C SER A 572 30.11 24.95 29.53
N SER A 573 29.15 25.75 29.99
CA SER A 573 29.39 27.17 30.28
C SER A 573 30.31 27.36 31.50
N PRO A 574 31.13 28.43 31.50
CA PRO A 574 31.96 28.79 32.64
C PRO A 574 31.14 29.25 33.86
N GLY A 575 31.83 29.46 34.99
CA GLY A 575 31.24 29.98 36.22
C GLY A 575 30.48 28.96 37.06
N GLN A 576 29.40 29.41 37.72
CA GLN A 576 28.61 28.58 38.66
C GLN A 576 27.09 28.65 38.43
N LEU A 577 26.60 29.58 37.61
CA LEU A 577 25.17 29.78 37.35
C LEU A 577 24.63 28.77 36.33
N ARG A 578 23.36 28.36 36.50
CA ARG A 578 22.78 27.14 35.89
C ARG A 578 21.40 27.31 35.26
N GLN A 579 20.69 28.37 35.65
CA GLN A 579 19.35 28.70 35.18
C GLN A 579 19.48 29.73 34.06
N LEU A 580 18.58 29.68 33.07
CA LEU A 580 18.51 30.65 31.98
C LEU A 580 17.35 31.62 32.27
N ASN A 581 17.61 32.91 32.36
CA ASN A 581 16.67 33.93 32.83
C ASN A 581 16.35 34.93 31.71
N THR A 582 15.74 34.44 30.64
CA THR A 582 15.39 35.22 29.44
C THR A 582 13.96 35.77 29.49
N ASP A 583 13.77 36.97 28.94
CA ASP A 583 12.50 37.71 28.96
C ASP A 583 11.98 38.09 27.56
N THR A 584 12.79 37.94 26.50
CA THR A 584 12.39 38.29 25.12
C THR A 584 11.32 37.39 24.51
N GLY A 585 10.92 36.31 25.19
CA GLY A 585 10.24 35.17 24.56
C GLY A 585 11.21 34.26 23.79
N LEU A 586 10.66 33.25 23.12
CA LEU A 586 11.35 32.37 22.18
C LEU A 586 11.00 32.76 20.73
N TYR A 587 12.00 33.11 19.93
CA TYR A 587 11.88 33.33 18.50
C TYR A 587 12.36 32.11 17.70
N VAL A 588 11.76 31.88 16.53
CA VAL A 588 12.06 30.74 15.63
C VAL A 588 12.24 31.23 14.19
N GLY A 589 13.28 30.75 13.51
CA GLY A 589 13.61 31.05 12.09
C GLY A 589 14.16 32.46 11.80
N GLY A 590 14.12 33.34 12.80
CA GLY A 590 14.59 34.73 12.72
C GLY A 590 14.22 35.46 14.02
N ALA A 591 14.27 36.79 13.98
CA ALA A 591 13.82 37.70 15.02
C ALA A 591 13.60 39.09 14.38
N PRO A 592 12.82 40.00 14.99
CA PRO A 592 12.76 41.39 14.54
C PRO A 592 14.11 42.06 14.78
N ASP A 593 14.71 42.66 13.75
CA ASP A 593 16.06 43.25 13.82
C ASP A 593 17.07 42.26 14.42
N VAL A 594 17.36 41.19 13.67
CA VAL A 594 18.21 40.07 14.11
C VAL A 594 19.58 40.55 14.61
N VAL A 595 20.15 41.59 13.99
CA VAL A 595 21.44 42.16 14.39
C VAL A 595 21.35 42.70 15.82
N ARG A 596 20.41 43.59 16.13
CA ARG A 596 20.29 44.15 17.49
C ARG A 596 19.83 43.09 18.48
N THR A 597 18.81 42.28 18.13
CA THR A 597 18.21 41.29 19.03
C THR A 597 19.21 40.19 19.43
N THR A 598 20.09 39.75 18.52
CA THR A 598 21.14 38.76 18.83
C THR A 598 22.47 39.37 19.28
N GLY A 599 22.61 40.70 19.33
CA GLY A 599 23.86 41.38 19.71
C GLY A 599 24.97 41.24 18.67
N GLY A 600 24.62 41.26 17.38
CA GLY A 600 25.54 41.09 16.25
C GLY A 600 25.89 39.63 15.93
N ARG A 601 25.45 38.67 16.75
CA ARG A 601 25.78 37.24 16.63
C ARG A 601 25.23 36.58 15.37
N TYR A 602 24.08 37.04 14.88
CA TYR A 602 23.52 36.67 13.58
C TYR A 602 23.12 37.93 12.81
N ALA A 603 23.46 37.97 11.52
CA ALA A 603 23.09 39.08 10.64
C ALA A 603 21.65 39.00 10.10
N LYS A 604 21.05 37.80 10.13
CA LYS A 604 19.75 37.48 9.52
C LYS A 604 19.14 36.18 10.07
N GLY A 605 17.86 35.95 9.79
CA GLY A 605 17.19 34.67 10.00
C GLY A 605 17.65 33.59 9.02
N ILE A 606 17.10 32.37 9.16
CA ILE A 606 17.35 31.28 8.22
C ILE A 606 16.59 31.50 6.90
N VAL A 607 17.20 31.09 5.78
CA VAL A 607 16.48 30.91 4.51
C VAL A 607 16.21 29.42 4.35
N GLY A 608 14.95 29.01 4.49
CA GLY A 608 14.62 27.60 4.63
C GLY A 608 13.25 27.32 5.25
N CYS A 609 13.05 26.10 5.75
CA CYS A 609 11.82 25.66 6.43
C CYS A 609 12.13 25.05 7.80
N ILE A 610 11.18 25.11 8.73
CA ILE A 610 11.30 24.48 10.07
C ILE A 610 10.04 23.65 10.35
N SER A 611 10.22 22.41 10.80
CA SER A 611 9.13 21.53 11.24
C SER A 611 9.46 20.87 12.58
N ASP A 612 8.44 20.25 13.20
CA ASP A 612 8.58 19.33 14.33
C ASP A 612 9.37 19.88 15.53
N LEU A 613 9.22 21.18 15.84
CA LEU A 613 9.81 21.79 17.03
C LEU A 613 9.16 21.24 18.30
N VAL A 614 9.93 20.52 19.11
CA VAL A 614 9.53 19.93 20.38
C VAL A 614 10.49 20.38 21.48
N LEU A 615 9.94 20.80 22.62
CA LEU A 615 10.67 21.12 23.84
C LEU A 615 10.47 20.01 24.89
N ASP A 616 11.52 19.69 25.64
CA ASP A 616 11.57 18.70 26.74
C ASP A 616 11.07 17.29 26.38
N SER A 617 11.11 16.97 25.09
CA SER A 617 10.62 15.74 24.43
C SER A 617 9.10 15.50 24.43
N ASP A 618 8.31 16.22 25.24
CA ASP A 618 6.84 16.09 25.30
C ASP A 618 6.06 17.24 24.64
N PHE A 619 6.63 18.45 24.54
CA PHE A 619 5.89 19.67 24.20
C PHE A 619 6.10 20.11 22.74
N SER A 620 5.16 19.75 21.87
CA SER A 620 5.17 20.14 20.45
C SER A 620 4.70 21.58 20.24
N VAL A 621 5.62 22.47 19.85
CA VAL A 621 5.35 23.90 19.61
C VAL A 621 4.50 24.09 18.34
N ALA A 622 3.55 25.02 18.37
CA ALA A 622 2.58 25.24 17.30
C ALA A 622 3.13 26.13 16.17
N LEU A 623 3.88 25.54 15.23
CA LEU A 623 4.58 26.24 14.13
C LEU A 623 3.68 26.90 13.05
N SER A 624 2.35 26.72 13.11
CA SER A 624 1.41 27.21 12.09
C SER A 624 0.41 28.27 12.60
N SER A 625 0.76 28.99 13.67
CA SER A 625 -0.11 29.96 14.34
C SER A 625 0.04 31.37 13.72
N PRO A 626 -0.98 31.92 13.03
CA PRO A 626 -0.85 33.22 12.36
C PRO A 626 -0.62 34.39 13.33
N ALA A 627 -1.09 34.27 14.57
CA ALA A 627 -0.92 35.29 15.61
C ALA A 627 0.52 35.38 16.15
N GLN A 628 1.35 34.37 15.86
CA GLN A 628 2.75 34.27 16.29
C GLN A 628 3.73 34.47 15.13
N ALA A 629 3.23 34.65 13.91
CA ALA A 629 4.03 34.59 12.69
C ALA A 629 4.21 35.96 12.02
N THR A 630 5.45 36.26 11.63
CA THR A 630 5.82 37.46 10.86
C THR A 630 6.56 37.01 9.59
N ASN A 631 6.09 37.46 8.42
CA ASN A 631 6.66 37.18 7.08
C ASN A 631 7.05 35.71 6.79
N THR A 632 6.33 34.73 7.34
CA THR A 632 6.47 33.32 6.98
C THR A 632 5.54 32.94 5.84
N HIS A 633 5.96 32.01 4.98
CA HIS A 633 5.11 31.41 3.93
C HIS A 633 4.92 29.91 4.19
N SER A 634 4.19 29.22 3.31
CA SER A 634 4.18 27.75 3.33
C SER A 634 5.48 27.19 2.75
N CYS A 635 6.03 26.16 3.36
CA CYS A 635 7.09 25.35 2.77
C CYS A 635 6.49 24.50 1.63
N ILE A 636 6.91 24.78 0.41
CA ILE A 636 6.59 23.97 -0.77
C ILE A 636 7.68 22.88 -0.87
N PRO A 637 7.34 21.61 -1.19
CA PRO A 637 8.34 20.54 -1.36
C PRO A 637 9.39 20.87 -2.43
#